data_AF-A0A7S2F7A7-F1
#
_entry.id   AF-A0A7S2F7A7-F1
#
_cell.length_a   1.000
_cell.length_b   1.000
_cell.length_c   1.000
_cell.angle_alpha   90.00
_cell.angle_beta   90.00
_cell.angle_gamma   90.00
#
_symmetry.space_group_name_H-M   'P 1'
#
loop_
_entity.id
_entity.type
_entity.pdbx_description
1 polymer ?
#
loop_
_entity_poly.entity_id
_entity_poly.type
_entity_poly.pdbx_seq_one_letter_code
_entity_poly.pdbx_strand_id
1 'polypeptide(L)'
;TKIDDEMPEWFIGRGIPSILLDYAKAHGRILMNTKSKKSRFIVYEIPSNTSVAFDSFLGLVSTFVLAIVTDRALLLNLQTIGNSSMTTHVDIGDMFTTPGFEWDWEAFLQKNHLHPGELEMEHWDPMAHMEEITCSDLALLLEKKKFVKITSQDFFMPLVMVNAHYSQLLETKLGFRMAFADLLNFLLRPSKAVAESIRRFRRRYLDGNIVIGIELSVMPGRGVWEGNGYMSDAQQNLFFSHASTSLEMMATAAKQAAKAKATPDVSVTGMGDSFSTQSGSSQGGVDTIEAGGVQEGVLLDPTAENGAVFLVVTDNEEQLHTKFQELEAAGNVITAGIVAILSATGVGRTRAALEVQELWLLGYADIILTTPGSRLGITASARAVLQPHVVVDENTVRLSTAPYPCLASFGFIQHSSCFVPSMLSKYPPDSQVPCS
;
A
#
# COMPACT_ATOMS: atom_id res chain seq x y z
N THR A 1 6.07 12.53 -22.55
CA THR A 1 4.82 12.10 -21.90
C THR A 1 4.59 13.01 -20.72
N LYS A 2 3.46 13.74 -20.69
CA LYS A 2 3.06 14.55 -19.52
C LYS A 2 2.63 13.57 -18.42
N ILE A 3 3.56 13.21 -17.54
CA ILE A 3 3.29 12.33 -16.38
C ILE A 3 2.81 13.16 -15.18
N ASP A 4 3.00 14.48 -15.22
CA ASP A 4 2.96 15.34 -14.03
C ASP A 4 1.55 15.81 -13.61
N ASP A 5 0.58 15.87 -14.52
CA ASP A 5 -0.74 16.49 -14.23
C ASP A 5 -1.70 15.59 -13.40
N GLU A 6 -1.36 14.31 -13.16
CA GLU A 6 -2.28 13.33 -12.55
C GLU A 6 -1.71 12.56 -11.35
N MET A 7 -0.50 12.89 -10.89
CA MET A 7 0.07 12.24 -9.70
C MET A 7 -0.47 12.87 -8.40
N PRO A 8 -0.69 12.08 -7.33
CA PRO A 8 -1.01 12.64 -6.02
C PRO A 8 0.02 13.71 -5.65
N GLU A 9 -0.40 14.84 -5.07
CA GLU A 9 0.50 15.97 -4.76
C GLU A 9 1.72 15.54 -3.93
N TRP A 10 1.55 14.56 -3.05
CA TRP A 10 2.64 13.99 -2.25
C TRP A 10 3.67 13.20 -3.06
N PHE A 11 3.29 12.67 -4.22
CA PHE A 11 4.17 11.97 -5.15
C PHE A 11 4.89 12.97 -6.06
N ILE A 12 4.22 14.06 -6.45
CA ILE A 12 4.81 15.16 -7.22
C ILE A 12 5.98 15.79 -6.44
N GLY A 13 5.86 15.95 -5.13
CA GLY A 13 6.91 16.54 -4.29
C GLY A 13 8.19 15.71 -4.16
N ARG A 14 8.12 14.38 -4.31
CA ARG A 14 9.27 13.47 -4.10
C ARG A 14 9.98 13.05 -5.38
N GLY A 15 9.26 13.11 -6.51
CA GLY A 15 9.75 12.60 -7.80
C GLY A 15 9.70 11.08 -7.90
N ILE A 16 9.73 10.57 -9.13
CA ILE A 16 9.74 9.13 -9.41
C ILE A 16 11.15 8.58 -9.11
N PRO A 17 11.28 7.50 -8.30
CA PRO A 17 12.57 6.85 -8.09
C PRO A 17 13.24 6.47 -9.42
N SER A 18 14.52 6.80 -9.57
CA SER A 18 15.21 6.70 -10.88
C SER A 18 15.17 5.29 -11.46
N ILE A 19 15.21 4.26 -10.60
CA ILE A 19 15.13 2.85 -11.00
C ILE A 19 13.83 2.49 -11.73
N LEU A 20 12.72 3.18 -11.45
CA LEU A 20 11.45 2.95 -12.15
C LEU A 20 11.51 3.54 -13.57
N LEU A 21 12.16 4.70 -13.73
CA LEU A 21 12.40 5.31 -15.04
C LEU A 21 13.38 4.47 -15.88
N ASP A 22 14.43 3.97 -15.25
CA ASP A 22 15.41 3.09 -15.89
C ASP A 22 14.76 1.76 -16.30
N TYR A 23 13.90 1.22 -15.45
CA TYR A 23 13.10 0.04 -15.76
C TYR A 23 12.19 0.28 -16.96
N ALA A 24 11.41 1.37 -17.00
CA ALA A 24 10.52 1.65 -18.13
C ALA A 24 11.28 1.72 -19.47
N LYS A 25 12.48 2.29 -19.48
CA LYS A 25 13.37 2.29 -20.65
C LYS A 25 13.86 0.88 -21.00
N ALA A 26 14.29 0.10 -20.00
CA ALA A 26 14.74 -1.28 -20.20
C ALA A 26 13.61 -2.16 -20.77
N HIS A 27 12.42 -2.06 -20.19
CA HIS A 27 11.20 -2.74 -20.62
C HIS A 27 10.90 -2.48 -22.10
N GLY A 28 10.85 -1.21 -22.51
CA GLY A 28 10.63 -0.84 -23.91
C GLY A 28 11.68 -1.45 -24.87
N ARG A 29 12.95 -1.51 -24.46
CA ARG A 29 14.01 -2.16 -25.26
C ARG A 29 13.81 -3.68 -25.38
N ILE A 30 13.37 -4.33 -24.31
CA ILE A 30 13.09 -5.78 -24.30
C ILE A 30 11.93 -6.10 -25.25
N LEU A 31 10.85 -5.31 -25.20
CA LEU A 31 9.69 -5.46 -26.07
C LEU A 31 9.99 -5.21 -27.53
N MET A 32 10.82 -4.22 -27.87
CA MET A 32 11.18 -3.96 -29.27
C MET A 32 12.03 -5.09 -29.88
N ASN A 33 12.62 -5.95 -29.05
CA ASN A 33 13.53 -7.01 -29.46
C ASN A 33 12.98 -8.42 -29.15
N THR A 34 11.66 -8.64 -29.17
CA THR A 34 11.02 -9.91 -28.76
C THR A 34 11.62 -11.19 -29.34
N LYS A 35 12.17 -11.14 -30.57
CA LYS A 35 12.83 -12.27 -31.24
C LYS A 35 14.24 -12.58 -30.69
N SER A 36 14.83 -11.65 -29.96
CA SER A 36 16.15 -11.82 -29.33
C SER A 36 16.09 -12.88 -28.22
N LYS A 37 17.13 -13.72 -28.15
CA LYS A 37 17.34 -14.62 -27.01
C LYS A 37 17.58 -13.86 -25.70
N LYS A 38 17.94 -12.58 -25.77
CA LYS A 38 18.14 -11.72 -24.59
C LYS A 38 16.85 -11.14 -24.03
N SER A 39 15.74 -11.16 -24.79
CA SER A 39 14.46 -10.65 -24.32
C SER A 39 13.81 -11.65 -23.38
N ARG A 40 13.67 -11.25 -22.12
CA ARG A 40 13.16 -12.08 -21.03
C ARG A 40 11.95 -11.39 -20.39
N PHE A 41 10.99 -12.20 -19.97
CA PHE A 41 9.69 -11.74 -19.52
C PHE A 41 9.33 -12.36 -18.18
N ILE A 42 8.61 -11.61 -17.35
CA ILE A 42 7.82 -12.13 -16.25
C ILE A 42 6.36 -11.84 -16.56
N VAL A 43 5.52 -12.87 -16.52
CA VAL A 43 4.08 -12.78 -16.69
C VAL A 43 3.45 -12.93 -15.32
N TYR A 44 2.86 -11.86 -14.78
CA TYR A 44 2.02 -11.95 -13.60
C TYR A 44 0.60 -12.29 -14.03
N GLU A 45 0.07 -13.40 -13.54
CA GLU A 45 -1.31 -13.82 -13.82
C GLU A 45 -2.14 -13.78 -12.55
N ILE A 46 -3.23 -13.01 -12.60
CA ILE A 46 -4.16 -12.91 -11.48
C ILE A 46 -4.93 -14.24 -11.38
N PRO A 47 -4.90 -14.96 -10.24
CA PRO A 47 -5.60 -16.24 -10.15
C PRO A 47 -7.12 -16.09 -10.34
N SER A 48 -7.73 -17.00 -11.10
CA SER A 48 -9.15 -16.92 -11.50
C SER A 48 -10.16 -17.09 -10.36
N ASN A 49 -9.72 -17.58 -9.21
CA ASN A 49 -10.56 -17.89 -8.05
C ASN A 49 -10.55 -16.75 -7.01
N THR A 50 -10.19 -15.54 -7.41
CA THR A 50 -9.94 -14.43 -6.49
C THR A 50 -11.10 -13.46 -6.59
N SER A 51 -11.89 -13.40 -5.52
CA SER A 51 -13.04 -12.50 -5.41
C SER A 51 -12.64 -11.06 -5.09
N VAL A 52 -11.34 -10.80 -4.89
CA VAL A 52 -10.80 -9.53 -4.40
C VAL A 52 -9.58 -9.16 -5.25
N ALA A 53 -9.63 -8.02 -5.94
CA ALA A 53 -8.53 -7.56 -6.79
C ALA A 53 -7.24 -7.27 -5.98
N PHE A 54 -7.37 -6.88 -4.71
CA PHE A 54 -6.26 -6.44 -3.86
C PHE A 54 -5.26 -7.53 -3.50
N ASP A 55 -5.72 -8.77 -3.35
CA ASP A 55 -4.81 -9.89 -3.09
C ASP A 55 -3.74 -9.99 -4.16
N SER A 56 -4.13 -9.70 -5.39
CA SER A 56 -3.26 -9.75 -6.54
C SER A 56 -2.37 -8.50 -6.68
N PHE A 57 -2.68 -7.39 -6.01
CA PHE A 57 -1.82 -6.19 -6.05
C PHE A 57 -0.56 -6.38 -5.23
N LEU A 58 -0.63 -7.07 -4.09
CA LEU A 58 0.55 -7.40 -3.29
C LEU A 58 1.51 -8.31 -4.06
N GLY A 59 0.96 -9.36 -4.69
CA GLY A 59 1.72 -10.25 -5.56
C GLY A 59 2.28 -9.54 -6.79
N LEU A 60 1.51 -8.65 -7.42
CA LEU A 60 1.95 -7.86 -8.58
C LEU A 60 3.12 -6.93 -8.23
N VAL A 61 3.04 -6.17 -7.13
CA VAL A 61 4.12 -5.28 -6.69
C VAL A 61 5.38 -6.09 -6.38
N SER A 62 5.24 -7.23 -5.70
CA SER A 62 6.36 -8.13 -5.41
C SER A 62 6.99 -8.69 -6.69
N THR A 63 6.15 -9.08 -7.65
CA THR A 63 6.56 -9.55 -8.98
C THR A 63 7.26 -8.46 -9.79
N PHE A 64 6.86 -7.21 -9.61
CA PHE A 64 7.52 -6.08 -10.26
C PHE A 64 8.94 -5.87 -9.74
N VAL A 65 9.16 -5.99 -8.43
CA VAL A 65 10.52 -5.97 -7.87
C VAL A 65 11.36 -7.11 -8.43
N LEU A 66 10.79 -8.31 -8.54
CA LEU A 66 11.45 -9.45 -9.18
C LEU A 66 11.82 -9.14 -10.64
N ALA A 67 10.93 -8.49 -11.39
CA ALA A 67 11.17 -8.10 -12.78
C ALA A 67 12.31 -7.07 -12.90
N ILE A 68 12.41 -6.13 -11.95
CA ILE A 68 13.49 -5.15 -11.87
C ILE A 68 14.83 -5.85 -11.65
N VAL A 69 14.95 -6.71 -10.61
CA VAL A 69 16.24 -7.32 -10.24
C VAL A 69 16.73 -8.38 -11.25
N THR A 70 15.81 -8.95 -12.01
CA THR A 70 16.14 -9.96 -13.04
C THR A 70 16.24 -9.40 -14.46
N ASP A 71 16.08 -8.09 -14.64
CA ASP A 71 16.08 -7.39 -15.94
C ASP A 71 15.12 -8.06 -16.94
N ARG A 72 13.84 -8.14 -16.53
CA ARG A 72 12.75 -8.74 -17.30
C ARG A 72 11.62 -7.75 -17.54
N ALA A 73 11.01 -7.82 -18.72
CA ALA A 73 9.78 -7.09 -19.00
C ALA A 73 8.61 -7.75 -18.27
N LEU A 74 7.92 -6.97 -17.43
CA LEU A 74 6.71 -7.36 -16.74
C LEU A 74 5.53 -7.29 -17.71
N LEU A 75 4.78 -8.37 -17.79
CA LEU A 75 3.50 -8.47 -18.50
C LEU A 75 2.44 -8.93 -17.52
N LEU A 76 1.25 -8.38 -17.63
CA LEU A 76 0.12 -8.60 -16.73
C LEU A 76 -1.01 -9.27 -17.50
N ASN A 77 -1.39 -10.46 -17.04
CA ASN A 77 -2.48 -11.25 -17.58
C ASN A 77 -3.71 -11.16 -16.66
N LEU A 78 -4.77 -10.49 -17.12
CA LEU A 78 -6.04 -10.35 -16.41
C LEU A 78 -7.15 -11.30 -16.88
N GLN A 79 -6.91 -12.09 -17.93
CA GLN A 79 -7.94 -12.91 -18.60
C GLN A 79 -8.71 -13.86 -17.68
N THR A 80 -8.14 -14.21 -16.55
CA THR A 80 -8.67 -15.17 -15.58
C THR A 80 -9.75 -14.59 -14.66
N ILE A 81 -9.91 -13.26 -14.58
CA ILE A 81 -10.98 -12.61 -13.80
C ILE A 81 -12.25 -12.56 -14.64
N GLY A 82 -12.95 -13.71 -14.81
CA GLY A 82 -14.24 -13.69 -15.50
C GLY A 82 -14.83 -15.00 -16.02
N ASN A 83 -14.21 -16.16 -15.74
CA ASN A 83 -14.70 -17.44 -16.27
C ASN A 83 -15.99 -17.97 -15.61
N SER A 84 -16.63 -17.22 -14.70
CA SER A 84 -18.01 -17.49 -14.30
C SER A 84 -18.96 -16.83 -15.31
N SER A 85 -19.86 -17.63 -15.86
CA SER A 85 -20.71 -17.43 -17.05
C SER A 85 -21.59 -16.17 -17.14
N MET A 86 -21.41 -15.16 -16.28
CA MET A 86 -22.16 -13.90 -16.27
C MET A 86 -21.31 -12.64 -16.03
N THR A 87 -19.98 -12.72 -16.00
CA THR A 87 -19.16 -11.56 -15.63
C THR A 87 -18.64 -10.80 -16.85
N THR A 88 -18.90 -9.49 -16.86
CA THR A 88 -18.34 -8.51 -17.79
C THR A 88 -16.82 -8.62 -17.82
N HIS A 89 -16.22 -8.79 -19.00
CA HIS A 89 -14.77 -8.68 -19.17
C HIS A 89 -14.28 -7.39 -18.49
N VAL A 90 -13.38 -7.53 -17.52
CA VAL A 90 -12.76 -6.39 -16.84
C VAL A 90 -11.50 -6.02 -17.62
N ASP A 91 -11.54 -4.91 -18.34
CA ASP A 91 -10.38 -4.36 -19.03
C ASP A 91 -9.44 -3.69 -18.00
N ILE A 92 -8.14 -3.96 -18.07
CA ILE A 92 -7.15 -3.30 -17.23
C ILE A 92 -7.15 -1.79 -17.46
N GLY A 93 -7.32 -1.36 -18.71
CA GLY A 93 -7.32 0.04 -19.11
C GLY A 93 -8.48 0.83 -18.52
N ASP A 94 -9.58 0.15 -18.19
CA ASP A 94 -10.73 0.77 -17.52
C ASP A 94 -10.42 1.09 -16.05
N MET A 95 -9.55 0.31 -15.41
CA MET A 95 -9.18 0.47 -14.00
C MET A 95 -7.93 1.33 -13.82
N PHE A 96 -6.92 1.12 -14.67
CA PHE A 96 -5.58 1.67 -14.50
C PHE A 96 -5.06 2.35 -15.77
N THR A 97 -4.31 3.42 -15.55
CA THR A 97 -3.49 4.05 -16.59
C THR A 97 -2.21 3.25 -16.77
N THR A 98 -1.77 3.06 -18.02
CA THR A 98 -0.50 2.40 -18.34
C THR A 98 0.68 3.05 -17.58
N PRO A 99 1.58 2.29 -16.93
CA PRO A 99 2.68 2.82 -16.10
C PRO A 99 3.84 3.47 -16.89
N GLY A 100 3.62 3.81 -18.16
CA GLY A 100 4.65 4.36 -19.05
C GLY A 100 5.41 3.31 -19.87
N PHE A 101 5.06 2.04 -19.74
CA PHE A 101 5.50 0.94 -20.60
C PHE A 101 4.34 -0.01 -20.89
N GLU A 102 4.38 -0.71 -22.03
CA GLU A 102 3.36 -1.69 -22.40
C GLU A 102 3.47 -2.91 -21.50
N TRP A 103 2.42 -3.22 -20.76
CA TRP A 103 2.41 -4.32 -19.80
C TRP A 103 1.22 -5.26 -20.00
N ASP A 104 0.33 -4.97 -20.95
CA ASP A 104 -0.82 -5.82 -21.22
C ASP A 104 -0.35 -7.07 -21.98
N TRP A 105 -0.60 -8.24 -21.39
CA TRP A 105 -0.25 -9.53 -21.98
C TRP A 105 -0.94 -9.79 -23.33
N GLU A 106 -2.23 -9.45 -23.46
CA GLU A 106 -2.98 -9.65 -24.70
C GLU A 106 -2.48 -8.73 -25.81
N ALA A 107 -2.31 -7.43 -25.48
CA ALA A 107 -1.78 -6.46 -26.43
C ALA A 107 -0.38 -6.86 -26.91
N PHE A 108 0.45 -7.38 -25.99
CA PHE A 108 1.76 -7.95 -26.31
C PHE A 108 1.68 -9.11 -27.30
N LEU A 109 0.81 -10.11 -27.03
CA LEU A 109 0.64 -11.27 -27.89
C LEU A 109 0.16 -10.87 -29.29
N GLN A 110 -0.88 -10.03 -29.36
CA GLN A 110 -1.45 -9.55 -30.61
C GLN A 110 -0.42 -8.79 -31.44
N LYS A 111 0.31 -7.86 -30.83
CA LYS A 111 1.34 -7.04 -31.48
C LYS A 111 2.49 -7.88 -32.05
N ASN A 112 2.80 -9.01 -31.42
CA ASN A 112 3.90 -9.90 -31.83
C ASN A 112 3.43 -11.10 -32.66
N HIS A 113 2.13 -11.21 -32.95
CA HIS A 113 1.53 -12.37 -33.61
C HIS A 113 1.87 -13.70 -32.93
N LEU A 114 1.82 -13.72 -31.60
CA LEU A 114 2.10 -14.90 -30.77
C LEU A 114 0.79 -15.51 -30.27
N HIS A 115 0.70 -16.83 -30.25
CA HIS A 115 -0.37 -17.53 -29.54
C HIS A 115 0.09 -17.98 -28.15
N PRO A 116 -0.75 -17.85 -27.10
CA PRO A 116 -0.38 -18.24 -25.73
C PRO A 116 0.13 -19.69 -25.63
N GLY A 117 -0.45 -20.62 -26.40
CA GLY A 117 -0.08 -22.03 -26.40
C GLY A 117 1.27 -22.35 -27.08
N GLU A 118 1.86 -21.40 -27.79
CA GLU A 118 3.17 -21.56 -28.43
C GLU A 118 4.33 -21.13 -27.52
N LEU A 119 4.02 -20.49 -26.39
CA LEU A 119 5.03 -19.96 -25.47
C LEU A 119 5.32 -20.96 -24.36
N GLU A 120 6.57 -21.43 -24.29
CA GLU A 120 7.06 -22.20 -23.16
C GLU A 120 7.18 -21.26 -21.93
N MET A 121 6.22 -21.37 -21.01
CA MET A 121 6.18 -20.62 -19.76
C MET A 121 6.62 -21.49 -18.59
N GLU A 122 7.66 -21.05 -17.88
CA GLU A 122 8.03 -21.67 -16.61
C GLU A 122 7.09 -21.14 -15.52
N HIS A 123 6.32 -22.02 -14.90
CA HIS A 123 5.58 -21.65 -13.71
C HIS A 123 6.53 -21.60 -12.51
N TRP A 124 6.64 -20.44 -11.88
CA TRP A 124 7.49 -20.27 -10.71
C TRP A 124 6.69 -19.64 -9.58
N ASP A 125 6.57 -20.34 -8.46
CA ASP A 125 5.92 -19.83 -7.26
C ASP A 125 7.00 -19.34 -6.27
N PRO A 126 7.12 -18.02 -6.04
CA PRO A 126 8.06 -17.45 -5.07
C PRO A 126 7.92 -18.05 -3.67
N MET A 127 6.71 -18.43 -3.26
CA MET A 127 6.45 -18.94 -1.91
C MET A 127 6.84 -20.41 -1.77
N ALA A 128 6.81 -21.18 -2.86
CA ALA A 128 7.38 -22.53 -2.88
C ALA A 128 8.92 -22.52 -2.95
N HIS A 129 9.51 -21.40 -3.36
CA HIS A 129 10.96 -21.22 -3.57
C HIS A 129 11.54 -20.12 -2.67
N MET A 130 11.10 -20.10 -1.40
CA MET A 130 11.49 -19.07 -0.41
C MET A 130 13.01 -19.02 -0.20
N GLU A 131 13.69 -20.16 -0.22
CA GLU A 131 15.14 -20.21 -0.06
C GLU A 131 15.85 -19.63 -1.28
N GLU A 132 15.42 -19.98 -2.49
CA GLU A 132 16.00 -19.45 -3.72
C GLU A 132 15.79 -17.93 -3.84
N ILE A 133 14.58 -17.43 -3.58
CA ILE A 133 14.29 -15.99 -3.66
C ILE A 133 15.08 -15.17 -2.64
N THR A 134 15.36 -15.73 -1.47
CA THR A 134 16.09 -15.05 -0.39
C THR A 134 17.60 -15.13 -0.59
N CYS A 135 18.11 -16.24 -1.14
CA CYS A 135 19.54 -16.56 -1.09
C CYS A 135 20.25 -16.61 -2.44
N SER A 136 19.53 -16.86 -3.54
CA SER A 136 20.16 -17.08 -4.84
C SER A 136 20.22 -15.80 -5.68
N ASP A 137 21.17 -15.76 -6.61
CA ASP A 137 21.14 -14.81 -7.72
C ASP A 137 20.00 -15.20 -8.69
N LEU A 138 18.84 -14.60 -8.49
CA LEU A 138 17.61 -14.82 -9.27
C LEU A 138 17.79 -14.58 -10.77
N ALA A 139 18.69 -13.66 -11.17
CA ALA A 139 18.98 -13.40 -12.57
C ALA A 139 19.68 -14.59 -13.23
N LEU A 140 20.60 -15.24 -12.51
CA LEU A 140 21.25 -16.48 -12.95
C LEU A 140 20.30 -17.68 -12.87
N LEU A 141 19.55 -17.81 -11.76
CA LEU A 141 18.59 -18.90 -11.56
C LEU A 141 17.58 -18.99 -12.70
N LEU A 142 17.03 -17.83 -13.10
CA LEU A 142 16.01 -17.75 -14.13
C LEU A 142 16.59 -17.56 -15.54
N GLU A 143 17.91 -17.45 -15.72
CA GLU A 143 18.55 -17.00 -16.97
C GLU A 143 18.05 -17.74 -18.22
N LYS A 144 17.90 -19.07 -18.11
CA LYS A 144 17.52 -19.95 -19.23
C LYS A 144 16.05 -19.86 -19.61
N LYS A 145 15.20 -19.25 -18.77
CA LYS A 145 13.75 -19.21 -18.94
C LYS A 145 13.35 -17.89 -19.60
N LYS A 146 12.84 -17.96 -20.83
CA LYS A 146 12.40 -16.76 -21.55
C LYS A 146 11.17 -16.12 -20.90
N PHE A 147 10.15 -16.94 -20.60
CA PHE A 147 8.93 -16.52 -19.92
C PHE A 147 8.86 -17.21 -18.56
N VAL A 148 8.67 -16.42 -17.50
CA VAL A 148 8.43 -16.91 -16.14
C VAL A 148 7.05 -16.44 -15.73
N LYS A 149 6.14 -17.37 -15.42
CA LYS A 149 4.77 -17.10 -15.00
C LYS A 149 4.69 -17.16 -13.47
N ILE A 150 4.20 -16.07 -12.87
CA ILE A 150 3.96 -15.94 -11.43
C ILE A 150 2.45 -15.81 -11.20
N THR A 151 1.91 -16.58 -10.26
CA THR A 151 0.49 -16.48 -9.83
C THR A 151 0.35 -16.24 -8.33
N SER A 152 1.45 -16.09 -7.60
CA SER A 152 1.38 -15.86 -6.16
C SER A 152 0.68 -14.54 -5.87
N GLN A 153 -0.20 -14.57 -4.88
CA GLN A 153 -0.88 -13.38 -4.35
C GLN A 153 -0.18 -12.85 -3.10
N ASP A 154 0.87 -13.51 -2.65
CA ASP A 154 1.52 -13.16 -1.39
C ASP A 154 2.46 -11.98 -1.57
N PHE A 155 2.63 -11.23 -0.48
CA PHE A 155 3.55 -10.10 -0.45
C PHE A 155 4.98 -10.57 -0.22
N PHE A 156 5.61 -11.16 -1.25
CA PHE A 156 6.96 -11.71 -1.17
C PHE A 156 8.09 -10.70 -1.43
N MET A 157 7.77 -9.42 -1.68
CA MET A 157 8.76 -8.36 -1.88
C MET A 157 9.84 -8.32 -0.79
N PRO A 158 9.52 -8.47 0.52
CA PRO A 158 10.55 -8.46 1.56
C PRO A 158 11.64 -9.51 1.36
N LEU A 159 11.31 -10.69 0.80
CA LEU A 159 12.27 -11.75 0.51
C LEU A 159 13.31 -11.30 -0.53
N VAL A 160 12.86 -10.64 -1.59
CA VAL A 160 13.75 -10.08 -2.64
C VAL A 160 14.60 -8.95 -2.07
N MET A 161 14.03 -8.16 -1.17
CA MET A 161 14.67 -6.98 -0.59
C MET A 161 15.77 -7.33 0.43
N VAL A 162 15.67 -8.47 1.11
CA VAL A 162 16.72 -8.95 2.00
C VAL A 162 17.78 -9.80 1.28
N ASN A 163 17.54 -10.19 0.03
CA ASN A 163 18.49 -10.99 -0.75
C ASN A 163 19.83 -10.25 -0.93
N ALA A 164 20.93 -10.89 -0.53
CA ALA A 164 22.26 -10.29 -0.52
C ALA A 164 22.74 -9.79 -1.89
N HIS A 165 22.27 -10.40 -2.99
CA HIS A 165 22.61 -9.99 -4.35
C HIS A 165 21.96 -8.67 -4.77
N TYR A 166 20.81 -8.31 -4.17
CA TYR A 166 19.99 -7.19 -4.64
C TYR A 166 19.69 -6.13 -3.57
N SER A 167 19.84 -6.49 -2.29
CA SER A 167 19.44 -5.63 -1.16
C SER A 167 20.06 -4.24 -1.23
N GLN A 168 21.36 -4.13 -1.51
CA GLN A 168 22.03 -2.83 -1.63
C GLN A 168 21.48 -1.98 -2.78
N LEU A 169 21.22 -2.59 -3.94
CA LEU A 169 20.64 -1.91 -5.10
C LEU A 169 19.24 -1.38 -4.76
N LEU A 170 18.39 -2.24 -4.22
CA LEU A 170 17.00 -1.90 -3.88
C LEU A 170 16.93 -0.85 -2.77
N GLU A 171 17.76 -0.99 -1.73
CA GLU A 171 17.88 -0.02 -0.63
C GLU A 171 18.28 1.36 -1.15
N THR A 172 19.31 1.42 -1.99
CA THR A 172 19.84 2.70 -2.51
C THR A 172 18.89 3.37 -3.50
N LYS A 173 18.11 2.58 -4.26
CA LYS A 173 17.34 3.09 -5.40
C LYS A 173 15.83 3.21 -5.17
N LEU A 174 15.25 2.41 -4.29
CA LEU A 174 13.83 2.45 -3.93
C LEU A 174 13.61 2.96 -2.50
N GLY A 175 14.53 2.69 -1.58
CA GLY A 175 14.37 2.99 -0.16
C GLY A 175 13.36 2.07 0.53
N PHE A 176 13.78 1.33 1.57
CA PHE A 176 12.98 0.24 2.16
C PHE A 176 11.58 0.67 2.65
N ARG A 177 11.51 1.79 3.37
CA ARG A 177 10.27 2.25 4.02
C ARG A 177 9.19 2.68 3.02
N MET A 178 9.61 3.18 1.86
CA MET A 178 8.73 3.79 0.85
C MET A 178 8.51 2.89 -0.37
N ALA A 179 9.35 1.86 -0.56
CA ALA A 179 9.39 1.04 -1.77
C ALA A 179 8.00 0.54 -2.18
N PHE A 180 7.21 -0.02 -1.25
CA PHE A 180 5.87 -0.52 -1.57
C PHE A 180 4.98 0.59 -2.13
N ALA A 181 4.89 1.72 -1.43
CA ALA A 181 4.06 2.84 -1.82
C ALA A 181 4.48 3.39 -3.19
N ASP A 182 5.78 3.59 -3.41
CA ASP A 182 6.28 4.14 -4.66
C ASP A 182 6.00 3.20 -5.85
N LEU A 183 6.20 1.88 -5.66
CA LEU A 183 5.94 0.86 -6.67
C LEU A 183 4.43 0.74 -6.98
N LEU A 184 3.60 0.68 -5.94
CA LEU A 184 2.14 0.57 -6.08
C LEU A 184 1.56 1.81 -6.80
N ASN A 185 1.94 3.01 -6.35
CA ASN A 185 1.46 4.26 -6.96
C ASN A 185 2.03 4.50 -8.36
N PHE A 186 3.17 3.90 -8.70
CA PHE A 186 3.70 3.93 -10.05
C PHE A 186 2.95 2.97 -11.00
N LEU A 187 2.74 1.72 -10.55
CA LEU A 187 2.11 0.67 -11.36
C LEU A 187 0.61 0.87 -11.53
N LEU A 188 -0.11 1.08 -10.45
CA LEU A 188 -1.57 0.94 -10.42
C LEU A 188 -2.28 2.29 -10.46
N ARG A 189 -1.75 3.30 -11.14
CA ARG A 189 -2.42 4.61 -11.22
C ARG A 189 -3.83 4.45 -11.78
N PRO A 190 -4.89 4.99 -11.14
CA PRO A 190 -6.24 4.83 -11.64
C PRO A 190 -6.38 5.34 -13.07
N SER A 191 -7.28 4.75 -13.84
CA SER A 191 -7.68 5.29 -15.12
C SER A 191 -8.27 6.70 -14.93
N LYS A 192 -8.28 7.51 -15.99
CA LYS A 192 -8.84 8.87 -15.94
C LYS A 192 -10.28 8.88 -15.40
N ALA A 193 -11.09 7.89 -15.76
CA ALA A 193 -12.48 7.80 -15.31
C ALA A 193 -12.58 7.53 -13.81
N VAL A 194 -11.78 6.59 -13.28
CA VAL A 194 -11.74 6.27 -11.85
C VAL A 194 -11.12 7.44 -11.06
N ALA A 195 -10.02 8.02 -11.55
CA ALA A 195 -9.37 9.18 -10.95
C ALA A 195 -10.32 10.40 -10.83
N GLU A 196 -11.11 10.68 -11.87
CA GLU A 196 -12.11 11.76 -11.81
C GLU A 196 -13.24 11.44 -10.81
N SER A 197 -13.63 10.17 -10.68
CA SER A 197 -14.58 9.75 -9.64
C SER A 197 -14.03 9.99 -8.23
N ILE A 198 -12.80 9.55 -7.98
CA ILE A 198 -12.08 9.76 -6.72
C ILE A 198 -11.97 11.27 -6.42
N ARG A 199 -11.57 12.08 -7.40
CA ARG A 199 -11.42 13.54 -7.25
C ARG A 199 -12.74 14.22 -6.91
N ARG A 200 -13.84 13.86 -7.58
CA ARG A 200 -15.17 14.43 -7.29
C ARG A 200 -15.63 14.07 -5.88
N PHE A 201 -15.41 12.82 -5.46
CA PHE A 201 -15.75 12.40 -4.12
C PHE A 201 -14.91 13.15 -3.07
N ARG A 202 -13.59 13.18 -3.26
CA ARG A 202 -12.65 13.88 -2.37
C ARG A 202 -13.04 15.36 -2.19
N ARG A 203 -13.24 16.09 -3.28
CA ARG A 203 -13.63 17.51 -3.22
C ARG A 203 -14.96 17.75 -2.52
N ARG A 204 -15.89 16.80 -2.64
CA ARG A 204 -17.24 16.95 -2.08
C ARG A 204 -17.30 16.62 -0.60
N TYR A 205 -16.52 15.62 -0.15
CA TYR A 205 -16.70 15.02 1.16
C TYR A 205 -15.46 15.08 2.05
N LEU A 206 -14.25 15.15 1.49
CA LEU A 206 -13.00 14.98 2.24
C LEU A 206 -12.19 16.26 2.36
N ASP A 207 -12.07 17.04 1.27
CA ASP A 207 -11.24 18.25 1.25
C ASP A 207 -11.70 19.25 2.34
N GLY A 208 -10.74 19.74 3.12
CA GLY A 208 -11.01 20.63 4.25
C GLY A 208 -11.58 19.92 5.49
N ASN A 209 -11.45 18.60 5.61
CA ASN A 209 -11.88 17.87 6.82
C ASN A 209 -10.74 17.01 7.36
N ILE A 210 -10.81 16.67 8.65
CA ILE A 210 -10.04 15.55 9.21
C ILE A 210 -10.74 14.27 8.80
N VAL A 211 -10.04 13.36 8.14
CA VAL A 211 -10.61 12.14 7.59
C VAL A 211 -10.13 10.94 8.39
N ILE A 212 -11.05 10.22 9.01
CA ILE A 212 -10.77 8.89 9.59
C ILE A 212 -11.31 7.83 8.64
N GLY A 213 -10.39 7.08 8.05
CA GLY A 213 -10.67 5.94 7.18
C GLY A 213 -10.92 4.71 8.03
N ILE A 214 -12.05 4.04 7.82
CA ILE A 214 -12.41 2.80 8.48
C ILE A 214 -12.62 1.76 7.38
N GLU A 215 -11.74 0.78 7.33
CA GLU A 215 -11.94 -0.40 6.50
C GLU A 215 -12.47 -1.54 7.38
N LEU A 216 -13.70 -1.95 7.08
CA LEU A 216 -14.48 -2.89 7.87
C LEU A 216 -14.90 -4.08 6.98
N SER A 217 -14.10 -5.15 7.02
CA SER A 217 -14.44 -6.42 6.39
C SER A 217 -15.24 -7.26 7.38
N VAL A 218 -16.56 -7.29 7.22
CA VAL A 218 -17.47 -8.00 8.13
C VAL A 218 -17.46 -9.50 7.83
N MET A 219 -17.22 -9.90 6.58
CA MET A 219 -17.02 -11.29 6.20
C MET A 219 -15.52 -11.69 6.24
N PRO A 220 -15.20 -12.93 6.63
CA PRO A 220 -13.83 -13.42 6.67
C PRO A 220 -13.26 -13.54 5.26
N GLY A 221 -12.28 -12.71 4.93
CA GLY A 221 -11.40 -12.94 3.80
C GLY A 221 -10.44 -14.08 4.11
N ARG A 222 -10.85 -15.36 3.92
CA ARG A 222 -10.04 -16.61 4.09
C ARG A 222 -9.28 -16.82 5.41
N GLY A 223 -9.17 -15.84 6.29
CA GLY A 223 -8.67 -15.95 7.65
C GLY A 223 -9.74 -16.61 8.52
N VAL A 224 -9.34 -17.62 9.27
CA VAL A 224 -10.22 -18.33 10.20
C VAL A 224 -10.55 -17.38 11.35
N TRP A 225 -11.68 -16.68 11.26
CA TRP A 225 -12.32 -16.14 12.46
C TRP A 225 -12.94 -17.34 13.17
N GLU A 226 -12.44 -17.70 14.34
CA GLU A 226 -13.06 -18.75 15.15
C GLU A 226 -14.47 -18.28 15.56
N GLY A 227 -15.51 -18.70 14.81
CA GLY A 227 -16.89 -18.26 15.03
C GLY A 227 -17.73 -18.27 13.76
N ASN A 228 -18.96 -17.74 13.85
CA ASN A 228 -20.03 -17.82 12.83
C ASN A 228 -19.72 -17.12 11.49
N GLY A 229 -18.47 -16.74 11.23
CA GLY A 229 -18.03 -16.10 10.00
C GLY A 229 -18.41 -14.63 9.87
N TYR A 230 -18.59 -13.92 10.99
CA TYR A 230 -18.89 -12.47 10.99
C TYR A 230 -18.15 -11.77 12.13
N MET A 231 -17.74 -10.51 11.88
CA MET A 231 -17.24 -9.61 12.92
C MET A 231 -18.35 -9.30 13.93
N SER A 232 -18.07 -9.45 15.24
CA SER A 232 -19.07 -9.22 16.27
C SER A 232 -19.42 -7.74 16.45
N ASP A 233 -20.62 -7.44 16.98
CA ASP A 233 -21.05 -6.07 17.25
C ASP A 233 -20.11 -5.34 18.22
N ALA A 234 -19.51 -6.06 19.17
CA ALA A 234 -18.56 -5.49 20.12
C ALA A 234 -17.29 -5.02 19.40
N GLN A 235 -16.78 -5.82 18.46
CA GLN A 235 -15.64 -5.43 17.65
C GLN A 235 -15.97 -4.27 16.68
N GLN A 236 -17.15 -4.29 16.05
CA GLN A 236 -17.60 -3.16 15.22
C GLN A 236 -17.70 -1.87 16.06
N ASN A 237 -18.27 -1.93 17.26
CA ASN A 237 -18.32 -0.78 18.18
C ASN A 237 -16.92 -0.25 18.51
N LEU A 238 -15.93 -1.14 18.65
CA LEU A 238 -14.56 -0.76 18.95
C LEU A 238 -13.91 0.05 17.83
N PHE A 239 -14.19 -0.23 16.56
CA PHE A 239 -13.75 0.63 15.44
C PHE A 239 -14.21 2.07 15.63
N PHE A 240 -15.50 2.27 15.90
CA PHE A 240 -16.08 3.61 15.99
C PHE A 240 -15.69 4.35 17.25
N SER A 241 -15.65 3.67 18.40
CA SER A 241 -15.21 4.30 19.65
C SER A 241 -13.73 4.71 19.59
N HIS A 242 -12.89 3.87 18.97
CA HIS A 242 -11.47 4.18 18.75
C HIS A 242 -11.28 5.33 17.74
N ALA A 243 -12.07 5.35 16.67
CA ALA A 243 -12.08 6.45 15.70
C ALA A 243 -12.45 7.79 16.37
N SER A 244 -13.53 7.82 17.15
CA SER A 244 -13.94 9.02 17.93
C SER A 244 -12.85 9.48 18.89
N THR A 245 -12.24 8.55 19.64
CA THR A 245 -11.15 8.87 20.58
C THR A 245 -9.95 9.46 19.85
N SER A 246 -9.57 8.86 18.71
CA SER A 246 -8.46 9.34 17.88
C SER A 246 -8.71 10.76 17.36
N LEU A 247 -9.94 11.04 16.93
CA LEU A 247 -10.35 12.38 16.50
C LEU A 247 -10.21 13.43 17.63
N GLU A 248 -10.67 13.12 18.85
CA GLU A 248 -10.53 14.02 19.99
C GLU A 248 -9.06 14.31 20.32
N MET A 249 -8.22 13.29 20.26
CA MET A 249 -6.78 13.42 20.48
C MET A 249 -6.14 14.34 19.43
N MET A 250 -6.47 14.16 18.15
CA MET A 250 -6.00 15.02 17.07
C MET A 250 -6.46 16.46 17.24
N ALA A 251 -7.75 16.67 17.54
CA ALA A 251 -8.31 18.00 17.77
C ALA A 251 -7.67 18.70 18.98
N THR A 252 -7.37 17.96 20.05
CA THR A 252 -6.69 18.47 21.23
C THR A 252 -5.24 18.85 20.92
N ALA A 253 -4.51 17.98 20.21
CA ALA A 253 -3.15 18.25 19.78
C ALA A 253 -3.06 19.49 18.86
N ALA A 254 -3.99 19.62 17.91
CA ALA A 254 -4.08 20.79 17.03
C ALA A 254 -4.31 22.09 17.82
N LYS A 255 -5.23 22.09 18.80
CA LYS A 255 -5.47 23.24 19.69
C LYS A 255 -4.23 23.61 20.51
N GLN A 256 -3.50 22.62 21.02
CA GLN A 256 -2.26 22.86 21.76
C GLN A 256 -1.16 23.46 20.86
N ALA A 257 -0.99 22.93 19.65
CA ALA A 257 -0.04 23.46 18.67
C ALA A 257 -0.38 24.90 18.25
N ALA A 258 -1.67 25.21 18.06
CA ALA A 258 -2.14 26.57 17.78
C ALA A 258 -1.78 27.55 18.90
N LYS A 259 -2.02 27.14 20.16
CA LYS A 259 -1.69 27.94 21.34
C LYS A 259 -0.18 28.18 21.48
N ALA A 260 0.63 27.16 21.20
CA ALA A 260 2.08 27.29 21.21
C ALA A 260 2.58 28.31 20.18
N LYS A 261 2.04 28.27 18.94
CA LYS A 261 2.37 29.26 17.89
C LYS A 261 1.90 30.68 18.21
N ALA A 262 0.79 30.82 18.93
CA ALA A 262 0.23 32.12 19.31
C ALA A 262 0.97 32.78 20.49
N THR A 263 1.88 32.08 21.15
CA THR A 263 2.68 32.67 22.23
C THR A 263 3.87 33.40 21.58
N PRO A 264 3.88 34.74 21.52
CA PRO A 264 4.97 35.46 20.87
C PRO A 264 6.27 35.14 21.60
N ASP A 265 7.32 34.82 20.85
CA ASP A 265 8.68 34.70 21.36
C ASP A 265 8.97 35.98 22.14
N VAL A 266 9.01 35.88 23.47
CA VAL A 266 9.44 36.96 24.33
C VAL A 266 10.92 37.10 24.05
N SER A 267 11.24 37.93 23.05
CA SER A 267 12.61 38.31 22.75
C SER A 267 13.17 38.92 24.01
N VAL A 268 14.05 38.17 24.69
CA VAL A 268 14.87 38.67 25.79
C VAL A 268 15.89 39.62 25.17
N THR A 269 15.44 40.82 24.80
CA THR A 269 16.31 41.97 24.54
C THR A 269 16.63 42.59 25.89
N GLY A 270 17.73 42.15 26.50
CA GLY A 270 18.17 42.67 27.79
C GLY A 270 19.52 42.13 28.27
N MET A 271 20.59 42.67 27.67
CA MET A 271 21.89 43.02 28.28
C MET A 271 22.58 42.03 29.24
N GLY A 272 23.82 41.65 28.88
CA GLY A 272 24.82 41.22 29.86
C GLY A 272 26.02 40.52 29.26
N ASP A 273 26.96 41.30 28.71
CA ASP A 273 28.32 40.88 28.38
C ASP A 273 28.96 40.12 29.56
N SER A 274 29.59 38.96 29.30
CA SER A 274 30.82 38.49 29.98
C SER A 274 31.29 37.14 29.43
N PHE A 275 32.38 37.20 28.67
CA PHE A 275 33.42 36.19 28.45
C PHE A 275 33.51 35.04 29.47
N SER A 276 33.60 33.80 29.00
CA SER A 276 34.83 32.98 29.16
C SER A 276 34.85 31.78 28.21
N THR A 277 35.90 31.74 27.40
CA THR A 277 36.34 30.61 26.58
C THR A 277 37.03 29.57 27.47
N GLN A 278 36.51 28.35 27.54
CA GLN A 278 37.31 27.18 27.86
C GLN A 278 36.98 26.02 26.92
N SER A 279 37.97 25.73 26.08
CA SER A 279 38.09 24.58 25.20
C SER A 279 38.26 23.29 26.01
N GLY A 280 37.40 22.31 25.76
CA GLY A 280 37.54 20.95 26.26
C GLY A 280 37.07 19.96 25.20
N SER A 281 38.03 19.42 24.44
CA SER A 281 37.84 18.36 23.46
C SER A 281 37.59 17.02 24.15
N SER A 282 36.46 16.38 23.85
CA SER A 282 36.31 14.93 24.04
C SER A 282 35.49 14.36 22.89
N GLN A 283 36.19 13.70 21.98
CA GLN A 283 35.65 12.80 20.97
C GLN A 283 34.90 11.65 21.67
N GLY A 284 33.63 11.51 21.33
CA GLY A 284 32.81 10.35 21.63
C GLY A 284 31.81 10.20 20.51
N GLY A 285 32.21 9.48 19.45
CA GLY A 285 31.32 9.11 18.35
C GLY A 285 30.24 8.18 18.87
N VAL A 286 29.07 8.73 19.14
CA VAL A 286 27.83 7.99 19.29
C VAL A 286 27.16 8.08 17.93
N ASP A 287 27.18 6.95 17.20
CA ASP A 287 26.33 6.76 16.02
C ASP A 287 24.90 7.07 16.43
N THR A 288 24.43 8.22 15.96
CA THR A 288 23.05 8.64 16.12
C THR A 288 22.28 7.76 15.16
N ILE A 289 21.75 6.64 15.66
CA ILE A 289 20.63 5.98 15.00
C ILE A 289 19.56 7.06 14.96
N GLU A 290 19.32 7.61 13.77
CA GLU A 290 18.21 8.50 13.50
C GLU A 290 16.94 7.78 13.92
N ALA A 291 16.50 8.06 15.15
CA ALA A 291 15.18 7.70 15.64
C ALA A 291 14.20 8.20 14.59
N GLY A 292 13.49 7.25 14.00
CA GLY A 292 12.83 7.39 12.71
C GLY A 292 12.12 8.73 12.61
N GLY A 293 12.31 9.38 11.46
CA GLY A 293 11.62 10.61 11.10
C GLY A 293 10.18 10.51 11.58
N VAL A 294 9.91 11.21 12.68
CA VAL A 294 8.60 11.66 13.08
C VAL A 294 8.11 12.28 11.78
N GLN A 295 7.10 11.65 11.14
CA GLN A 295 6.42 12.32 10.05
C GLN A 295 6.14 13.72 10.58
N GLU A 296 6.69 14.74 9.93
CA GLU A 296 6.22 16.11 10.13
C GLU A 296 4.73 16.00 9.88
N GLY A 297 3.98 15.82 10.97
CA GLY A 297 2.56 15.55 10.91
C GLY A 297 2.00 16.68 10.09
N VAL A 298 1.16 16.34 9.11
CA VAL A 298 0.42 17.34 8.34
C VAL A 298 -0.10 18.33 9.36
N LEU A 299 0.48 19.54 9.34
CA LEU A 299 0.21 20.56 10.33
C LEU A 299 -1.21 21.04 10.02
N LEU A 300 -2.18 20.36 10.64
CA LEU A 300 -3.59 20.70 10.55
C LEU A 300 -3.69 22.18 10.88
N ASP A 301 -4.23 22.97 9.94
CA ASP A 301 -4.49 24.38 10.20
C ASP A 301 -5.57 24.44 11.29
N PRO A 302 -5.21 24.87 12.51
CA PRO A 302 -6.15 24.88 13.63
C PRO A 302 -7.21 25.98 13.49
N THR A 303 -7.09 26.84 12.46
CA THR A 303 -8.04 27.92 12.16
C THR A 303 -9.07 27.55 11.10
N ALA A 304 -8.87 26.45 10.39
CA ALA A 304 -9.83 26.00 9.41
C ALA A 304 -11.05 25.42 10.16
N GLU A 305 -12.26 25.82 9.76
CA GLU A 305 -13.55 25.31 10.26
C GLU A 305 -13.78 23.84 9.83
N ASN A 306 -12.73 23.03 9.90
CA ASN A 306 -12.69 21.69 9.34
C ASN A 306 -13.55 20.77 10.20
N GLY A 307 -14.57 20.19 9.57
CA GLY A 307 -15.32 19.08 10.14
C GLY A 307 -14.46 17.82 10.23
N ALA A 308 -14.99 16.80 10.90
CA ALA A 308 -14.47 15.45 10.83
C ALA A 308 -15.34 14.61 9.90
N VAL A 309 -14.71 13.70 9.16
CA VAL A 309 -15.39 12.80 8.22
C VAL A 309 -14.98 11.38 8.53
N PHE A 310 -15.97 10.51 8.71
CA PHE A 310 -15.72 9.07 8.75
C PHE A 310 -15.95 8.48 7.37
N LEU A 311 -14.86 8.07 6.72
CA LEU A 311 -14.89 7.37 5.46
C LEU A 311 -14.89 5.87 5.74
N VAL A 312 -16.04 5.22 5.60
CA VAL A 312 -16.17 3.80 5.91
C VAL A 312 -16.28 2.99 4.62
N VAL A 313 -15.39 2.01 4.46
CA VAL A 313 -15.44 1.03 3.38
C VAL A 313 -15.81 -0.32 3.97
N THR A 314 -16.87 -0.92 3.45
CA THR A 314 -17.37 -2.20 3.97
C THR A 314 -18.00 -3.09 2.90
N ASP A 315 -17.94 -4.40 3.14
CA ASP A 315 -18.66 -5.43 2.39
C ASP A 315 -20.12 -5.59 2.82
N ASN A 316 -20.56 -4.94 3.92
CA ASN A 316 -21.93 -5.01 4.44
C ASN A 316 -22.52 -3.61 4.75
N GLU A 317 -22.90 -2.88 3.70
CA GLU A 317 -23.45 -1.52 3.82
C GLU A 317 -24.72 -1.44 4.67
N GLU A 318 -25.64 -2.40 4.52
CA GLU A 318 -26.96 -2.38 5.18
C GLU A 318 -26.85 -2.44 6.71
N GLN A 319 -26.01 -3.35 7.21
CA GLN A 319 -25.75 -3.47 8.64
C GLN A 319 -25.10 -2.20 9.19
N LEU A 320 -24.18 -1.60 8.42
CA LEU A 320 -23.40 -0.46 8.85
C LEU A 320 -24.24 0.82 9.00
N HIS A 321 -25.17 1.10 8.08
CA HIS A 321 -26.06 2.27 8.20
C HIS A 321 -26.87 2.22 9.49
N THR A 322 -27.46 1.06 9.79
CA THR A 322 -28.23 0.86 11.03
C THR A 322 -27.32 1.04 12.25
N LYS A 323 -26.13 0.42 12.20
CA LYS A 323 -25.18 0.48 13.31
C LYS A 323 -24.67 1.89 13.58
N PHE A 324 -24.41 2.65 12.53
CA PHE A 324 -23.94 4.02 12.66
C PHE A 324 -24.98 4.90 13.34
N GLN A 325 -26.26 4.76 12.97
CA GLN A 325 -27.36 5.49 13.64
C GLN A 325 -27.48 5.14 15.12
N GLU A 326 -27.30 3.86 15.48
CA GLU A 326 -27.28 3.43 16.89
C GLU A 326 -26.11 4.07 17.66
N LEU A 327 -24.93 4.11 17.06
CA LEU A 327 -23.72 4.65 17.68
C LEU A 327 -23.78 6.17 17.82
N GLU A 328 -24.33 6.87 16.83
CA GLU A 328 -24.61 8.30 16.91
C GLU A 328 -25.64 8.59 18.01
N ALA A 329 -26.74 7.83 18.07
CA ALA A 329 -27.77 7.98 19.11
C ALA A 329 -27.22 7.70 20.52
N ALA A 330 -26.24 6.80 20.65
CA ALA A 330 -25.56 6.51 21.90
C ALA A 330 -24.48 7.54 22.28
N GLY A 331 -24.17 8.51 21.41
CA GLY A 331 -23.09 9.48 21.60
C GLY A 331 -21.68 8.87 21.48
N ASN A 332 -21.56 7.67 20.93
CA ASN A 332 -20.28 6.98 20.72
C ASN A 332 -19.55 7.49 19.46
N VAL A 333 -20.28 8.15 18.56
CA VAL A 333 -19.73 8.91 17.46
C VAL A 333 -19.95 10.39 17.77
N ILE A 334 -18.86 11.09 18.06
CA ILE A 334 -18.86 12.56 18.07
C ILE A 334 -19.25 12.96 16.66
N THR A 335 -20.21 13.88 16.49
CA THR A 335 -20.73 14.33 15.18
C THR A 335 -19.61 14.62 14.19
N ALA A 336 -19.15 13.58 13.49
CA ALA A 336 -18.44 13.69 12.25
C ALA A 336 -19.47 14.36 11.33
N GLY A 337 -19.14 15.52 10.80
CA GLY A 337 -20.10 16.31 10.01
C GLY A 337 -20.63 15.54 8.80
N ILE A 338 -19.91 14.50 8.34
CA ILE A 338 -20.27 13.66 7.22
C ILE A 338 -19.77 12.23 7.47
N VAL A 339 -20.63 11.24 7.24
CA VAL A 339 -20.22 9.83 7.02
C VAL A 339 -20.38 9.50 5.56
N ALA A 340 -19.34 8.92 4.98
CA ALA A 340 -19.40 8.42 3.61
C ALA A 340 -19.13 6.92 3.63
N ILE A 341 -20.19 6.15 3.39
CA ILE A 341 -20.13 4.69 3.29
C ILE A 341 -19.93 4.32 1.82
N LEU A 342 -18.91 3.53 1.56
CA LEU A 342 -18.62 2.97 0.24
C LEU A 342 -18.78 1.45 0.31
N SER A 343 -19.49 0.91 -0.68
CA SER A 343 -19.55 -0.53 -0.90
C SER A 343 -19.49 -0.81 -2.40
N ALA A 344 -18.83 -1.90 -2.76
CA ALA A 344 -18.64 -2.34 -4.14
C ALA A 344 -19.92 -2.87 -4.83
N THR A 345 -21.10 -2.60 -4.27
CA THR A 345 -22.43 -3.03 -4.75
C THR A 345 -23.06 -2.08 -5.79
N GLY A 346 -22.34 -1.05 -6.24
CA GLY A 346 -22.86 -0.01 -7.14
C GLY A 346 -23.30 -0.50 -8.53
N VAL A 347 -24.46 -0.03 -8.99
CA VAL A 347 -25.00 -0.30 -10.34
C VAL A 347 -24.22 0.48 -11.40
N GLY A 348 -23.69 -0.21 -12.42
CA GLY A 348 -23.16 0.40 -13.66
C GLY A 348 -21.64 0.57 -13.76
N ARG A 349 -20.86 0.13 -12.77
CA ARG A 349 -19.38 -0.01 -12.86
C ARG A 349 -18.97 -1.45 -12.56
N THR A 350 -17.83 -1.89 -13.07
CA THR A 350 -17.26 -3.17 -12.65
C THR A 350 -16.91 -3.09 -11.16
N ARG A 351 -17.18 -4.15 -10.40
CA ARG A 351 -16.83 -4.26 -8.97
C ARG A 351 -15.38 -3.87 -8.71
N ALA A 352 -14.47 -4.29 -9.57
CA ALA A 352 -13.05 -4.00 -9.46
C ALA A 352 -12.72 -2.49 -9.57
N ALA A 353 -13.44 -1.71 -10.39
CA ALA A 353 -13.24 -0.26 -10.46
C ALA A 353 -13.73 0.46 -9.19
N LEU A 354 -14.76 -0.07 -8.51
CA LEU A 354 -15.21 0.45 -7.21
C LEU A 354 -14.21 0.14 -6.11
N GLU A 355 -13.70 -1.09 -6.08
CA GLU A 355 -12.60 -1.51 -5.19
C GLU A 355 -11.38 -0.57 -5.38
N VAL A 356 -10.94 -0.33 -6.62
CA VAL A 356 -9.90 0.67 -6.91
C VAL A 356 -10.30 2.06 -6.38
N GLN A 357 -11.54 2.50 -6.54
CA GLN A 357 -11.93 3.79 -5.95
C GLN A 357 -11.82 3.80 -4.42
N GLU A 358 -12.26 2.74 -3.73
CA GLU A 358 -12.22 2.59 -2.27
C GLU A 358 -10.79 2.61 -1.73
N LEU A 359 -9.89 1.81 -2.33
CA LEU A 359 -8.47 1.78 -1.98
C LEU A 359 -7.84 3.17 -2.07
N TRP A 360 -8.20 3.94 -3.10
CA TRP A 360 -7.65 5.28 -3.28
C TRP A 360 -8.20 6.30 -2.30
N LEU A 361 -9.50 6.20 -1.99
CA LEU A 361 -10.17 7.08 -1.06
C LEU A 361 -9.69 6.86 0.37
N LEU A 362 -9.52 5.60 0.81
CA LEU A 362 -8.94 5.28 2.12
C LEU A 362 -7.54 5.88 2.28
N GLY A 363 -6.73 5.89 1.23
CA GLY A 363 -5.40 6.51 1.28
C GLY A 363 -5.39 8.05 1.33
N TYR A 364 -6.54 8.73 1.39
CA TYR A 364 -6.64 10.16 1.75
C TYR A 364 -6.97 10.39 3.23
N ALA A 365 -7.17 9.32 4.01
CA ALA A 365 -7.42 9.45 5.43
C ALA A 365 -6.17 9.94 6.18
N ASP A 366 -6.37 10.68 7.27
CA ASP A 366 -5.30 11.05 8.20
C ASP A 366 -4.97 9.89 9.15
N ILE A 367 -5.99 9.10 9.50
CA ILE A 367 -5.88 7.86 10.29
C ILE A 367 -6.65 6.77 9.58
N ILE A 368 -6.07 5.57 9.50
CA ILE A 368 -6.75 4.38 8.97
C ILE A 368 -6.91 3.35 10.09
N LEU A 369 -8.16 2.92 10.30
CA LEU A 369 -8.49 1.73 11.05
C LEU A 369 -8.79 0.60 10.06
N THR A 370 -8.29 -0.61 10.30
CA THR A 370 -8.48 -1.76 9.40
C THR A 370 -8.73 -3.05 10.17
N THR A 371 -9.40 -3.97 9.49
CA THR A 371 -9.62 -5.33 9.95
C THR A 371 -8.33 -6.16 9.87
N PRO A 372 -8.02 -7.04 10.84
CA PRO A 372 -6.84 -7.89 10.79
C PRO A 372 -6.83 -8.72 9.51
N GLY A 373 -5.71 -8.66 8.80
CA GLY A 373 -5.54 -9.38 7.54
C GLY A 373 -6.31 -8.83 6.35
N SER A 374 -7.01 -7.69 6.49
CA SER A 374 -7.64 -7.07 5.33
C SER A 374 -6.59 -6.53 4.37
N ARG A 375 -6.53 -7.15 3.20
CA ARG A 375 -5.60 -6.74 2.14
C ARG A 375 -5.95 -5.36 1.59
N LEU A 376 -7.23 -4.95 1.62
CA LEU A 376 -7.65 -3.62 1.20
C LEU A 376 -7.13 -2.55 2.15
N GLY A 377 -7.41 -2.66 3.44
CA GLY A 377 -7.01 -1.64 4.42
C GLY A 377 -5.49 -1.57 4.58
N ILE A 378 -4.81 -2.72 4.58
CA ILE A 378 -3.33 -2.79 4.60
C ILE A 378 -2.73 -2.16 3.33
N THR A 379 -3.29 -2.45 2.14
CA THR A 379 -2.79 -1.83 0.90
C THR A 379 -3.06 -0.33 0.87
N ALA A 380 -4.21 0.12 1.39
CA ALA A 380 -4.57 1.53 1.46
C ALA A 380 -3.63 2.31 2.39
N SER A 381 -3.39 1.79 3.59
CA SER A 381 -2.47 2.41 4.54
C SER A 381 -1.05 2.40 4.01
N ALA A 382 -0.61 1.29 3.40
CA ALA A 382 0.73 1.20 2.85
C ALA A 382 0.94 2.11 1.65
N ARG A 383 -0.07 2.27 0.80
CA ARG A 383 -0.07 3.23 -0.31
C ARG A 383 0.14 4.67 0.19
N ALA A 384 -0.52 5.03 1.29
CA ALA A 384 -0.46 6.36 1.88
C ALA A 384 0.72 6.55 2.85
N VAL A 385 1.47 5.47 3.12
CA VAL A 385 2.55 5.41 4.12
C VAL A 385 2.05 5.82 5.50
N LEU A 386 0.89 5.28 5.86
CA LEU A 386 0.27 5.41 7.17
C LEU A 386 0.42 4.10 7.93
N GLN A 387 0.71 4.21 9.22
CA GLN A 387 0.65 3.07 10.14
C GLN A 387 -0.82 2.86 10.52
N PRO A 388 -1.46 1.77 10.08
CA PRO A 388 -2.86 1.55 10.40
C PRO A 388 -3.05 1.16 11.87
N HIS A 389 -4.19 1.57 12.44
CA HIS A 389 -4.73 0.99 13.65
C HIS A 389 -5.49 -0.29 13.29
N VAL A 390 -5.09 -1.42 13.86
CA VAL A 390 -5.67 -2.73 13.57
C VAL A 390 -6.53 -3.17 14.74
N VAL A 391 -7.81 -3.41 14.47
CA VAL A 391 -8.79 -3.84 15.47
C VAL A 391 -8.79 -5.37 15.53
N VAL A 392 -7.91 -5.92 16.39
CA VAL A 392 -7.60 -7.36 16.45
C VAL A 392 -8.80 -8.20 16.89
N ASP A 393 -9.50 -7.74 17.92
CA ASP A 393 -10.65 -8.42 18.52
C ASP A 393 -11.58 -7.39 19.16
N GLU A 394 -12.59 -7.86 19.91
CA GLU A 394 -13.61 -7.03 20.57
C GLU A 394 -13.07 -5.99 21.56
N ASN A 395 -11.83 -6.13 22.03
CA ASN A 395 -11.26 -5.29 23.09
C ASN A 395 -9.89 -4.71 22.73
N THR A 396 -9.29 -5.13 21.61
CA THR A 396 -7.90 -4.85 21.30
C THR A 396 -7.75 -4.07 20.00
N VAL A 397 -7.23 -2.85 20.11
CA VAL A 397 -6.71 -2.08 18.96
C VAL A 397 -5.21 -1.95 19.11
N ARG A 398 -4.47 -2.20 18.02
CA ARG A 398 -3.01 -2.07 17.98
C ARG A 398 -2.58 -1.15 16.85
N LEU A 399 -1.63 -0.27 17.12
CA LEU A 399 -1.01 0.50 16.05
C LEU A 399 0.05 -0.38 15.37
N SER A 400 -0.09 -0.56 14.06
CA SER A 400 0.91 -1.29 13.29
C SER A 400 2.28 -0.61 13.42
N THR A 401 3.32 -1.42 13.57
CA THR A 401 4.69 -0.90 13.69
C THR A 401 5.26 -0.44 12.35
N ALA A 402 4.63 -0.80 11.24
CA ALA A 402 5.11 -0.54 9.89
C ALA A 402 3.99 -0.06 8.95
N PRO A 403 4.28 0.90 8.04
CA PRO A 403 3.33 1.33 7.03
C PRO A 403 3.41 0.46 5.76
N TYR A 404 3.78 -0.82 5.86
CA TYR A 404 3.90 -1.71 4.70
C TYR A 404 3.19 -3.03 4.95
N PRO A 405 2.75 -3.76 3.91
CA PRO A 405 2.07 -5.03 4.09
C PRO A 405 2.99 -6.04 4.78
N CYS A 406 2.41 -6.92 5.58
CA CYS A 406 3.19 -7.99 6.18
C CYS A 406 3.31 -9.19 5.23
N LEU A 407 4.45 -9.88 5.27
CA LEU A 407 4.60 -11.21 4.70
C LEU A 407 4.20 -12.25 5.77
N ALA A 408 3.07 -12.95 5.57
CA ALA A 408 2.59 -13.99 6.50
C ALA A 408 3.66 -15.05 6.83
N SER A 409 4.50 -15.38 5.85
CA SER A 409 5.56 -16.38 5.95
C SER A 409 6.94 -15.79 6.31
N PHE A 410 7.02 -14.57 6.86
CA PHE A 410 8.32 -13.92 7.11
C PHE A 410 9.18 -14.71 8.11
N GLY A 411 8.57 -15.44 9.04
CA GLY A 411 9.29 -16.32 9.98
C GLY A 411 10.12 -17.43 9.30
N PHE A 412 9.79 -17.81 8.06
CA PHE A 412 10.56 -18.80 7.31
C PHE A 412 11.94 -18.29 6.87
N ILE A 413 12.15 -16.97 6.80
CA ILE A 413 13.46 -16.38 6.47
C ILE A 413 14.54 -16.84 7.47
N GLN A 414 14.18 -17.00 8.75
CA GLN A 414 15.11 -17.47 9.78
C GLN A 414 15.63 -18.89 9.54
N HIS A 415 14.92 -19.67 8.70
CA HIS A 415 15.31 -21.03 8.32
C HIS A 415 16.10 -21.09 7.00
N SER A 416 16.28 -19.96 6.32
CA SER A 416 17.03 -19.91 5.06
C SER A 416 18.54 -20.08 5.29
N SER A 417 19.23 -20.80 4.40
CA SER A 417 20.68 -21.07 4.55
C SER A 417 21.55 -19.82 4.55
N CYS A 418 21.12 -18.74 3.89
CA CYS A 418 21.82 -17.46 3.86
C CYS A 418 21.39 -16.47 4.95
N PHE A 419 20.56 -16.90 5.91
CA PHE A 419 20.02 -16.02 6.94
C PHE A 419 21.12 -15.30 7.72
N VAL A 420 20.99 -13.98 7.83
CA VAL A 420 21.76 -13.16 8.78
C VAL A 420 20.81 -12.30 9.60
N PRO A 421 21.05 -12.09 10.90
CA PRO A 421 20.13 -11.34 11.77
C PRO A 421 19.77 -9.94 11.26
N SER A 422 20.66 -9.28 10.53
CA SER A 422 20.42 -7.96 9.92
C SER A 422 19.33 -7.98 8.83
N MET A 423 18.93 -9.14 8.31
CA MET A 423 17.78 -9.26 7.41
C MET A 423 16.47 -8.88 8.14
N LEU A 424 16.33 -9.26 9.42
CA LEU A 424 15.15 -8.94 10.22
C LEU A 424 15.09 -7.47 10.62
N SER A 425 16.25 -6.80 10.75
CA SER A 425 16.26 -5.37 11.09
C SER A 425 15.84 -4.48 9.91
N LYS A 426 15.97 -4.97 8.67
CA LYS A 426 15.54 -4.23 7.47
C LYS A 426 14.03 -4.27 7.26
N TYR A 427 13.42 -5.40 7.61
CA TYR A 427 11.98 -5.62 7.58
C TYR A 427 11.55 -6.23 8.92
N PRO A 428 11.41 -5.43 9.99
CA PRO A 428 10.92 -5.96 11.25
C PRO A 428 9.52 -6.54 11.03
N PRO A 429 9.28 -7.80 11.44
CA PRO A 429 7.92 -8.34 11.44
C PRO A 429 7.08 -7.51 12.39
N ASP A 430 5.83 -7.24 12.02
CA ASP A 430 4.92 -6.56 12.92
C ASP A 430 4.49 -7.54 14.03
N SER A 431 5.18 -7.50 15.17
CA SER A 431 4.86 -8.36 16.32
C SER A 431 3.51 -8.03 16.94
N GLN A 432 2.93 -6.88 16.59
CA GLN A 432 1.67 -6.42 17.13
C GLN A 432 0.48 -6.88 16.29
N VAL A 433 0.66 -7.08 14.99
CA VAL A 433 -0.45 -7.35 14.06
C VAL A 433 -0.25 -8.71 13.38
N PRO A 434 -1.21 -9.65 13.48
CA PRO A 434 -1.11 -10.91 12.77
C PRO A 434 -1.09 -10.68 11.27
N CYS A 435 -0.10 -11.28 10.62
CA CYS A 435 0.03 -11.29 9.17
C CYS A 435 -0.86 -12.40 8.62
N SER A 436 -1.82 -12.05 7.76
CA SER A 436 -2.81 -12.98 7.20
C SER A 436 -2.38 -13.67 5.92
#